data_AF-A0AAW2ZRE5-F1
#
_entry.id   AF-A0AAW2ZRE5-F1
#
_cell.length_a   1.000
_cell.length_b   1.000
_cell.length_c   1.000
_cell.angle_alpha   90.00
_cell.angle_beta   90.00
_cell.angle_gamma   90.00
#
_symmetry.space_group_name_H-M   'P 1'
#
loop_
_entity.id
_entity.type
_entity.pdbx_description
1 polymer ?
#
loop_
_entity_poly.entity_id
_entity_poly.type
_entity_poly.pdbx_seq_one_letter_code
_entity_poly.pdbx_strand_id
1 'polypeptide(L)'
;MECSEPFIKGNTELVVVTLHGYSFLYNQIRKMVGMVLAIINGVLSEADFDVAFDTNKFYNVPLAPASGLLLSMLYYNKYNKRHAAMNDTLSFRDYKDEINDFKNKLMDDYVNNEKYKQEMELWLLQLKEHDTKVRNLTEQEIEKLMTAKPKLEQVDHK
;
A
#
# COMPACT_ATOMS: atom_id res chain seq x y z
N MET A 1 0.40 3.29 11.78
CA MET A 1 -0.48 2.40 11.00
C MET A 1 -1.68 2.14 11.86
N GLU A 2 -2.87 2.21 11.29
CA GLU A 2 -4.12 1.98 12.00
C GLU A 2 -4.90 0.90 11.26
N CYS A 3 -5.57 0.03 12.00
CA CYS A 3 -6.43 -1.02 11.47
C CYS A 3 -7.80 -0.82 12.13
N SER A 4 -8.87 -0.75 11.35
CA SER A 4 -10.22 -0.62 11.90
C SER A 4 -10.66 -1.91 12.58
N GLU A 5 -11.69 -1.81 13.42
CA GLU A 5 -12.50 -2.98 13.76
C GLU A 5 -13.15 -3.55 12.48
N PRO A 6 -13.40 -4.87 12.41
CA PRO A 6 -14.18 -5.45 11.33
C PRO A 6 -15.58 -4.86 11.26
N PHE A 7 -16.08 -4.65 10.03
CA PHE A 7 -17.45 -4.19 9.81
C PHE A 7 -18.04 -4.83 8.55
N ILE A 8 -19.37 -4.88 8.50
CA ILE A 8 -20.10 -5.44 7.35
C ILE A 8 -20.55 -4.31 6.44
N LYS A 9 -20.27 -4.44 5.13
CA LYS A 9 -20.82 -3.56 4.10
C LYS A 9 -21.45 -4.41 2.99
N GLY A 10 -22.76 -4.26 2.79
CA GLY A 10 -23.53 -5.18 1.95
C GLY A 10 -23.63 -6.57 2.61
N ASN A 11 -22.95 -7.56 2.04
CA ASN A 11 -22.84 -8.92 2.59
C ASN A 11 -21.37 -9.38 2.68
N THR A 12 -20.46 -8.41 2.83
CA THR A 12 -19.02 -8.62 2.87
C THR A 12 -18.47 -8.01 4.15
N GLU A 13 -17.72 -8.80 4.91
CA GLU A 13 -16.96 -8.33 6.07
C GLU A 13 -15.65 -7.71 5.60
N LEU A 14 -15.34 -6.52 6.11
CA LEU A 14 -14.21 -5.71 5.69
C LEU A 14 -13.44 -5.18 6.91
N VAL A 15 -12.16 -4.91 6.67
CA VAL A 15 -11.28 -4.18 7.58
C VAL A 15 -10.55 -3.10 6.77
N VAL A 16 -10.41 -1.90 7.34
CA VAL A 16 -9.68 -0.80 6.72
C VAL A 16 -8.32 -0.63 7.39
N VAL A 17 -7.26 -0.78 6.61
CA VAL A 17 -5.88 -0.51 7.05
C VAL A 17 -5.44 0.86 6.52
N THR A 18 -5.13 1.77 7.43
CA THR A 18 -4.67 3.13 7.12
C THR A 18 -3.17 3.25 7.38
N LEU A 19 -2.44 3.62 6.31
CA LEU A 19 -1.00 3.85 6.32
C LEU A 19 -0.71 5.33 6.11
N HIS A 20 0.07 5.90 7.03
CA HIS A 20 0.59 7.27 6.94
C HIS A 20 2.07 7.19 6.60
N GLY A 21 2.50 7.86 5.53
CA GLY A 21 3.88 7.88 5.07
C GLY A 21 4.21 9.16 4.32
N TYR A 22 5.50 9.50 4.27
CA TYR A 22 6.00 10.65 3.51
C TYR A 22 6.01 10.38 2.01
N SER A 23 6.40 9.18 1.63
CA SER A 23 6.42 8.69 0.26
C SER A 23 6.28 7.17 0.25
N PHE A 24 5.81 6.65 -0.87
CA PHE A 24 5.73 5.22 -1.11
C PHE A 24 6.43 4.88 -2.43
N LEU A 25 7.26 3.86 -2.40
CA LEU A 25 7.83 3.27 -3.61
C LEU A 25 6.76 2.46 -4.35
N TYR A 26 7.01 2.18 -5.63
CA TYR A 26 6.11 1.37 -6.44
C TYR A 26 5.82 0.01 -5.78
N ASN A 27 4.55 -0.36 -5.71
CA ASN A 27 4.05 -1.57 -5.04
C ASN A 27 4.39 -1.72 -3.54
N GLN A 28 5.00 -0.73 -2.89
CA GLN A 28 5.46 -0.85 -1.50
C GLN A 28 4.32 -1.21 -0.54
N ILE A 29 3.19 -0.49 -0.62
CA ILE A 29 2.02 -0.75 0.24
C ILE A 29 1.47 -2.16 0.00
N ARG A 30 1.33 -2.57 -1.26
CA ARG A 30 0.81 -3.89 -1.63
C ARG A 30 1.70 -5.03 -1.13
N LYS A 31 3.01 -4.84 -1.14
CA LYS A 31 3.99 -5.79 -0.56
C LYS A 31 3.91 -5.82 0.97
N MET A 32 3.76 -4.67 1.62
CA MET A 32 3.59 -4.62 3.08
C MET A 32 2.34 -5.40 3.52
N VAL A 33 1.19 -5.14 2.88
CA VAL A 33 -0.06 -5.85 3.18
C VAL A 33 0.06 -7.34 2.83
N GLY A 34 0.63 -7.66 1.67
CA GLY A 34 0.83 -9.04 1.24
C GLY A 34 1.69 -9.86 2.20
N MET A 35 2.77 -9.27 2.73
CA MET A 35 3.63 -9.90 3.73
C MET A 35 2.86 -10.23 5.01
N VAL A 36 2.09 -9.27 5.53
CA VAL A 36 1.29 -9.45 6.75
C VAL A 36 0.25 -10.55 6.56
N LEU A 37 -0.48 -10.53 5.43
CA LEU A 37 -1.48 -11.56 5.15
C LEU A 37 -0.87 -12.95 5.00
N ALA A 38 0.32 -13.05 4.41
CA ALA A 38 1.02 -14.33 4.28
C ALA A 38 1.46 -14.90 5.63
N ILE A 39 1.90 -14.05 6.56
CA ILE A 39 2.24 -14.46 7.93
C ILE A 39 0.99 -14.92 8.68
N ILE A 40 -0.10 -14.14 8.64
CA ILE A 40 -1.36 -14.49 9.32
C ILE A 40 -1.95 -15.81 8.79
N ASN A 41 -1.79 -16.10 7.49
CA ASN A 41 -2.24 -17.35 6.89
C ASN A 41 -1.26 -18.51 7.04
N GLY A 42 -0.15 -18.33 7.77
CA GLY A 42 0.86 -19.37 8.03
C GLY A 42 1.68 -19.79 6.81
N VAL A 43 1.65 -18.99 5.72
CA VAL A 43 2.49 -19.19 4.54
C VAL A 43 3.91 -18.74 4.81
N LEU A 44 4.07 -17.64 5.56
CA LEU A 44 5.35 -17.08 5.98
C LEU A 44 5.45 -17.06 7.49
N SER A 45 6.68 -17.01 8.00
CA SER A 45 6.97 -16.82 9.42
C SER A 45 7.37 -15.38 9.74
N GLU A 46 7.41 -15.02 11.03
CA GLU A 46 7.98 -13.73 11.45
C GLU A 46 9.47 -13.61 11.08
N ALA A 47 10.22 -14.72 11.05
CA ALA A 47 11.62 -14.70 10.62
C ALA A 47 11.77 -14.31 9.13
N ASP A 48 10.79 -14.67 8.29
CA ASP A 48 10.76 -14.24 6.89
C ASP A 48 10.60 -12.72 6.75
N PHE A 49 9.90 -12.09 7.70
CA PHE A 49 9.77 -10.63 7.76
C PHE A 49 11.14 -9.98 7.91
N ASP A 50 11.97 -10.46 8.83
CA ASP A 50 13.32 -9.92 9.04
C ASP A 50 14.21 -10.12 7.81
N VAL A 51 14.13 -11.29 7.17
CA VAL A 51 14.88 -11.56 5.92
C VAL A 51 14.48 -10.62 4.80
N ALA A 52 13.21 -10.20 4.71
CA ALA A 52 12.75 -9.26 3.70
C ALA A 52 13.36 -7.84 3.83
N PHE A 53 13.94 -7.49 4.98
CA PHE A 53 14.66 -6.24 5.19
C PHE A 53 16.18 -6.36 5.02
N ASP A 54 16.71 -7.57 4.80
CA ASP A 54 18.13 -7.79 4.56
C ASP A 54 18.52 -7.24 3.18
N THR A 55 19.32 -6.18 3.16
CA THR A 55 19.75 -5.50 1.92
C THR A 55 20.62 -6.37 1.02
N ASN A 56 21.18 -7.45 1.53
CA ASN A 56 22.02 -8.37 0.77
C ASN A 56 21.23 -9.52 0.16
N LYS A 57 19.92 -9.59 0.41
CA LYS A 57 19.05 -10.66 -0.07
C LYS A 57 17.92 -10.11 -0.90
N PHE A 58 17.59 -10.85 -1.93
CA PHE A 58 16.33 -10.70 -2.62
C PHE A 58 15.33 -11.66 -1.99
N TYR A 59 14.22 -11.09 -1.49
CA TYR A 59 13.09 -11.83 -0.97
C TYR A 59 11.86 -11.58 -1.86
N ASN A 60 11.26 -12.65 -2.36
CA ASN A 60 10.03 -12.57 -3.15
C ASN A 60 8.81 -12.32 -2.25
N VAL A 61 8.54 -11.06 -1.90
CA VAL A 61 7.39 -10.69 -1.07
C VAL A 61 6.08 -10.81 -1.87
N PRO A 62 5.03 -11.48 -1.32
CA PRO A 62 3.72 -11.54 -1.96
C PRO A 62 3.15 -10.16 -2.29
N LEU A 63 2.58 -10.02 -3.48
CA LEU A 63 2.02 -8.76 -3.95
C LEU A 63 0.49 -8.81 -3.87
N ALA A 64 -0.09 -8.18 -2.84
CA ALA A 64 -1.54 -8.12 -2.67
C ALA A 64 -2.24 -7.45 -3.89
N PRO A 65 -3.52 -7.75 -4.18
CA PRO A 65 -4.28 -7.10 -5.24
C PRO A 65 -4.33 -5.58 -5.06
N ALA A 66 -4.49 -4.85 -6.16
CA ALA A 66 -4.61 -3.38 -6.11
C ALA A 66 -6.04 -2.91 -5.81
N SER A 67 -7.05 -3.78 -5.94
CA SER A 67 -8.48 -3.46 -5.94
C SER A 67 -9.02 -2.87 -4.63
N GLY A 68 -8.29 -2.95 -3.51
CA GLY A 68 -8.67 -2.30 -2.25
C GLY A 68 -7.79 -1.11 -1.85
N LEU A 69 -6.82 -0.70 -2.68
CA LEU A 69 -5.89 0.36 -2.33
C LEU A 69 -6.43 1.73 -2.74
N LEU A 70 -6.59 2.61 -1.76
CA LEU A 70 -7.09 3.97 -1.96
C LEU A 70 -6.13 5.01 -1.37
N LEU A 71 -5.81 6.04 -2.16
CA LEU A 71 -5.18 7.25 -1.65
C LEU A 71 -6.22 8.09 -0.89
N SER A 72 -6.21 7.96 0.43
CA SER A 72 -7.24 8.56 1.30
C SER A 72 -7.09 10.07 1.50
N MET A 73 -5.86 10.58 1.63
CA MET A 73 -5.60 12.00 1.91
C MET A 73 -4.17 12.39 1.55
N LEU A 74 -3.97 13.66 1.16
CA LEU A 74 -2.67 14.30 1.02
C LEU A 74 -2.46 15.32 2.15
N TYR A 75 -1.26 15.34 2.73
CA TYR A 75 -0.90 16.23 3.82
C TYR A 75 0.09 17.30 3.35
N TYR A 76 -0.34 18.57 3.34
CA TYR A 76 0.47 19.71 2.91
C TYR A 76 1.20 20.43 4.05
N ASN A 77 1.28 19.84 5.25
CA ASN A 77 1.80 20.50 6.45
C ASN A 77 3.20 21.12 6.23
N LYS A 78 4.10 20.41 5.55
CA LYS A 78 5.46 20.89 5.26
C LYS A 78 5.46 22.03 4.23
N TYR A 79 4.62 21.93 3.19
CA TYR A 79 4.46 22.99 2.19
C TYR A 79 3.88 24.26 2.82
N ASN A 80 2.78 24.13 3.55
CA ASN A 80 2.11 25.24 4.23
C ASN A 80 3.06 25.95 5.21
N LYS A 81 3.86 25.20 5.97
CA LYS A 81 4.88 25.79 6.85
C LYS A 81 5.95 26.59 6.09
N ARG A 82 6.37 26.11 4.91
CA ARG A 82 7.42 26.76 4.10
C ARG A 82 6.92 28.00 3.37
N HIS A 83 5.65 28.03 2.98
CA HIS A 83 5.07 29.08 2.13
C HIS A 83 4.00 29.94 2.83
N ALA A 84 3.88 29.84 4.16
CA ALA A 84 2.86 30.53 4.96
C ALA A 84 2.81 32.06 4.76
N ALA A 85 3.93 32.69 4.39
CA ALA A 85 4.01 34.14 4.19
C ALA A 85 3.67 34.59 2.76
N MET A 86 3.60 33.67 1.79
CA MET A 86 3.50 33.99 0.36
C MET A 86 2.24 33.44 -0.30
N ASN A 87 1.68 32.35 0.22
CA ASN A 87 0.54 31.65 -0.37
C ASN A 87 -0.51 31.33 0.69
N ASP A 88 -1.76 31.19 0.25
CA ASP A 88 -2.83 30.66 1.07
C ASP A 88 -2.54 29.22 1.51
N THR A 89 -3.07 28.85 2.69
CA THR A 89 -2.88 27.52 3.25
C THR A 89 -3.64 26.49 2.43
N LEU A 90 -2.94 25.51 1.85
CA LEU A 90 -3.58 24.40 1.17
C LEU A 90 -4.23 23.45 2.19
N SER A 91 -5.54 23.31 2.11
CA SER A 91 -6.31 22.45 3.01
C SER A 91 -7.52 21.85 2.29
N PHE A 92 -7.84 20.59 2.62
CA PHE A 92 -9.06 19.92 2.19
C PHE A 92 -10.13 19.87 3.28
N ARG A 93 -9.99 20.68 4.33
CA ARG A 93 -10.91 20.69 5.48
C ARG A 93 -12.34 21.01 5.06
N ASP A 94 -12.50 21.96 4.14
CA ASP A 94 -13.82 22.41 3.69
C ASP A 94 -14.53 21.37 2.81
N TYR A 95 -13.78 20.41 2.26
CA TYR A 95 -14.30 19.34 1.40
C TYR A 95 -14.39 17.99 2.13
N LYS A 96 -14.36 18.00 3.47
CA LYS A 96 -14.27 16.78 4.27
C LYS A 96 -15.45 15.86 4.00
N ASP A 97 -16.65 16.40 3.89
CA ASP A 97 -17.87 15.63 3.73
C ASP A 97 -17.97 15.03 2.34
N GLU A 98 -17.65 15.81 1.30
CA GLU A 98 -17.59 15.35 -0.10
C GLU A 98 -16.53 14.25 -0.30
N ILE A 99 -15.37 14.39 0.35
CA ILE A 99 -14.33 13.36 0.33
C ILE A 99 -14.82 12.08 1.00
N ASN A 100 -15.54 12.18 2.12
CA ASN A 100 -16.08 11.00 2.81
C ASN A 100 -17.18 10.31 2.00
N ASP A 101 -18.07 11.08 1.38
CA ASP A 101 -19.10 10.55 0.49
C ASP A 101 -18.48 9.84 -0.71
N PHE A 102 -17.43 10.42 -1.29
CA PHE A 102 -16.69 9.78 -2.38
C PHE A 102 -15.99 8.49 -1.93
N LYS A 103 -15.35 8.47 -0.75
CA LYS A 103 -14.76 7.24 -0.18
C LYS A 103 -15.81 6.16 0.05
N ASN A 104 -16.96 6.53 0.58
CA ASN A 104 -18.06 5.61 0.81
C ASN A 104 -18.52 4.97 -0.50
N LYS A 105 -18.70 5.79 -1.55
CA LYS A 105 -19.04 5.32 -2.90
C LYS A 105 -17.98 4.37 -3.47
N LEU A 106 -16.70 4.70 -3.33
CA LEU A 106 -15.61 3.81 -3.77
C LEU A 106 -15.62 2.46 -3.04
N MET A 107 -15.95 2.46 -1.74
CA MET A 107 -16.13 1.21 -0.99
C MET A 107 -17.35 0.41 -1.50
N ASP A 108 -18.45 1.08 -1.85
CA ASP A 108 -19.60 0.41 -2.47
C ASP A 108 -19.22 -0.22 -3.81
N ASP A 109 -18.48 0.51 -4.65
CA ASP A 109 -17.98 0.01 -5.92
C ASP A 109 -17.01 -1.18 -5.73
N TYR A 110 -16.13 -1.12 -4.72
CA TYR A 110 -15.25 -2.22 -4.37
C TYR A 110 -16.04 -3.48 -3.97
N VAL A 111 -16.97 -3.36 -3.02
CA VAL A 111 -17.80 -4.48 -2.55
C VAL A 111 -18.61 -5.08 -3.71
N ASN A 112 -19.14 -4.24 -4.58
CA ASN A 112 -19.89 -4.72 -5.74
C ASN A 112 -19.00 -5.46 -6.73
N ASN A 113 -17.78 -4.98 -6.99
CA ASN A 113 -16.83 -5.67 -7.85
C ASN A 113 -16.34 -6.99 -7.24
N GLU A 114 -16.10 -7.02 -5.93
CA GLU A 114 -15.59 -8.21 -5.23
C GLU A 114 -16.58 -9.37 -5.28
N LYS A 115 -17.89 -9.10 -5.27
CA LYS A 115 -18.94 -10.12 -5.44
C LYS A 115 -18.82 -10.94 -6.73
N TYR A 116 -18.31 -10.33 -7.80
CA TYR A 116 -18.22 -10.98 -9.11
C TYR A 116 -16.80 -11.43 -9.44
N LYS A 117 -15.80 -10.66 -9.03
CA LYS A 117 -14.40 -10.92 -9.40
C LYS A 117 -13.64 -11.72 -8.35
N GLN A 118 -14.03 -11.61 -7.07
CA GLN A 118 -13.40 -12.31 -5.95
C GLN A 118 -11.87 -12.18 -5.97
N GLU A 119 -11.33 -11.00 -6.31
CA GLU A 119 -9.91 -10.83 -6.57
C GLU A 119 -9.07 -11.12 -5.32
N MET A 120 -9.53 -10.70 -4.14
CA MET A 120 -8.84 -10.95 -2.89
C MET A 120 -8.91 -12.43 -2.51
N GLU A 121 -10.08 -13.05 -2.65
CA GLU A 121 -10.27 -14.47 -2.34
C GLU A 121 -9.42 -15.37 -3.24
N LEU A 122 -9.46 -15.15 -4.55
CA LEU A 122 -8.64 -15.88 -5.51
C LEU A 122 -7.14 -15.69 -5.25
N TRP A 123 -6.73 -14.47 -4.91
CA TRP A 123 -5.34 -14.21 -4.54
C TRP A 123 -4.92 -14.91 -3.25
N LEU A 124 -5.79 -14.96 -2.22
CA LEU A 124 -5.51 -15.70 -0.97
C LEU A 124 -5.41 -17.21 -1.20
N LEU A 125 -6.19 -17.78 -2.12
CA LEU A 125 -6.04 -19.18 -2.51
C LEU A 125 -4.68 -19.44 -3.16
N GLN A 126 -4.25 -18.55 -4.06
CA GLN A 126 -2.93 -18.63 -4.72
C GLN A 126 -1.77 -18.37 -3.77
N LEU A 127 -1.98 -17.57 -2.72
CA LEU A 127 -0.96 -17.24 -1.74
C LEU A 127 -0.37 -18.48 -1.06
N LYS A 128 -1.16 -19.55 -0.90
CA LYS A 128 -0.71 -20.82 -0.30
C LYS A 128 0.37 -21.53 -1.13
N GLU A 129 0.43 -21.25 -2.42
CA GLU A 129 1.42 -21.79 -3.34
C GLU A 129 2.58 -20.80 -3.57
N HIS A 130 2.64 -19.70 -2.81
CA HIS A 130 3.62 -18.65 -3.03
C HIS A 130 5.04 -19.15 -2.77
N ASP A 131 5.88 -19.05 -3.80
CA ASP A 131 7.27 -19.48 -3.77
C ASP A 131 8.15 -18.41 -3.09
N THR A 132 8.62 -18.75 -1.89
CA THR A 132 9.45 -17.90 -1.02
C THR A 132 10.92 -17.94 -1.43
N LYS A 133 11.20 -17.69 -2.72
CA LYS A 133 12.58 -17.66 -3.22
C LYS A 133 13.38 -16.59 -2.50
N VAL A 134 14.32 -17.03 -1.68
CA VAL A 134 15.39 -16.21 -1.10
C VAL A 134 16.66 -16.47 -1.91
N ARG A 135 17.25 -15.41 -2.47
CA ARG A 135 18.58 -15.49 -3.08
C ARG A 135 19.48 -14.38 -2.58
N ASN A 136 20.76 -14.67 -2.47
CA ASN A 136 21.75 -13.63 -2.20
C ASN A 136 21.89 -12.74 -3.43
N LEU A 137 21.97 -11.43 -3.19
CA LEU A 137 22.33 -10.46 -4.20
C LEU A 137 23.85 -10.41 -4.32
N THR A 138 24.33 -10.31 -5.55
CA THR A 138 25.74 -10.05 -5.81
C THR A 138 26.08 -8.59 -5.49
N GLU A 139 27.36 -8.30 -5.20
CA GLU A 139 27.81 -6.91 -4.95
C GLU A 139 27.45 -5.96 -6.10
N GLN A 140 27.55 -6.44 -7.36
CA GLN A 140 27.17 -5.68 -8.54
C GLN A 140 25.66 -5.36 -8.61
N GLU A 141 24.80 -6.29 -8.18
CA GLU A 141 23.35 -6.06 -8.11
C GLU A 141 23.00 -5.07 -6.99
N ILE A 142 23.68 -5.16 -5.85
CA ILE A 142 23.50 -4.23 -4.72
C ILE A 142 23.90 -2.81 -5.14
N GLU A 143 25.06 -2.65 -5.78
CA GLU A 143 25.53 -1.36 -6.27
C GLU A 143 24.56 -0.76 -7.30
N LYS A 144 24.03 -1.58 -8.20
CA LYS A 144 23.02 -1.15 -9.19
C LYS A 144 21.71 -0.71 -8.54
N LEU A 145 21.26 -1.38 -7.47
CA LEU A 145 20.06 -0.99 -6.73
C LEU A 145 20.27 0.30 -5.94
N MET A 146 21.46 0.50 -5.34
CA MET A 146 21.79 1.71 -4.58
C MET A 146 21.98 2.94 -5.48
N THR A 147 22.44 2.74 -6.72
CA THR A 147 22.66 3.81 -7.71
C THR A 147 21.43 4.08 -8.59
N ALA A 148 20.40 3.24 -8.53
CA ALA A 148 19.17 3.43 -9.28
C ALA A 148 18.46 4.72 -8.81
N LYS A 149 18.46 5.75 -9.66
CA LYS A 149 17.66 6.95 -9.41
C LYS A 149 16.18 6.57 -9.35
N PRO A 150 15.40 7.07 -8.37
CA PRO A 150 13.97 6.86 -8.37
C PRO A 150 13.39 7.42 -9.67
N LYS A 151 12.61 6.61 -10.40
CA LYS A 151 11.79 7.07 -11.52
C LYS A 151 10.64 7.91 -10.95
N LEU A 152 10.94 9.10 -10.45
CA LEU A 152 9.95 10.16 -10.36
C LEU A 152 9.95 10.78 -11.75
N GLU A 153 8.99 10.35 -12.58
CA GLU A 153 8.67 11.09 -13.80
C GLU A 153 8.45 12.55 -13.42
N GLN A 154 9.10 13.43 -14.17
CA GLN A 154 8.94 14.87 -14.04
C GLN A 154 7.46 15.18 -14.30
N VAL A 155 6.70 15.39 -13.23
CA VAL A 155 5.40 16.05 -13.34
C VAL A 155 5.74 17.49 -13.71
N ASP A 156 5.64 17.76 -15.00
CA ASP A 156 5.85 19.06 -15.62
C ASP A 156 4.84 20.03 -14.97
N HIS A 157 5.31 20.84 -14.03
CA HIS A 157 4.53 21.91 -13.44
C HIS A 157 4.48 23.05 -14.46
N LYS A 158 3.47 22.99 -15.35
CA LYS A 158 2.95 24.17 -16.03
C LYS A 158 1.77 24.75 -15.26
#